data_AF-A0A2E0XRI7-F1
#
_entry.id   AF-A0A2E0XRI7-F1
#
_cell.length_a   1.000
_cell.length_b   1.000
_cell.length_c   1.000
_cell.angle_alpha   90.00
_cell.angle_beta   90.00
_cell.angle_gamma   90.00
#
_symmetry.space_group_name_H-M   'P 1'
#
loop_
_entity.id
_entity.type
_entity.pdbx_description
1 polymer ?
#
loop_
_entity_poly.entity_id
_entity_poly.type
_entity_poly.pdbx_seq_one_letter_code
_entity_poly.pdbx_strand_id
1 'polypeptide(L)'
;MEFWCYGSGSTFLLLLSMFLSTAAIASPVTSSKDVQAYNSYDSSPRLVSPVGSVARSVVIPGWGQIHAQNYVSGSFSFLGTTGLLVGGLVSHRSFRQIYDNEYAPVAKVNSKSPAALSIYGRVNQVYKIRQFFLLTAAGVWAYSIVDSYVAANLRNARSKSQVLLRDVVKIEKLSLEIKPNRISFRTRLEF
;
A
#
# COMPACT_ATOMS: atom_id res chain seq x y z
N MET A 1 33.61 13.22 -33.27
CA MET A 1 32.45 12.51 -33.84
C MET A 1 31.50 12.23 -32.70
N GLU A 2 30.67 13.22 -32.41
CA GLU A 2 29.56 13.15 -31.48
C GLU A 2 28.33 12.71 -32.27
N PHE A 3 27.56 11.74 -31.77
CA PHE A 3 26.10 11.67 -31.93
C PHE A 3 25.60 10.43 -31.17
N TRP A 4 24.44 10.58 -30.52
CA TRP A 4 23.67 9.59 -29.73
C TRP A 4 23.92 9.56 -28.21
N CYS A 5 23.57 10.67 -27.56
CA CYS A 5 23.18 10.66 -26.14
C CYS A 5 21.93 11.54 -25.94
N TYR A 6 20.83 11.22 -26.62
CA TYR A 6 19.52 11.84 -26.37
C TYR A 6 18.42 10.86 -26.77
N GLY A 7 17.79 10.23 -25.77
CA GLY A 7 16.63 9.36 -26.07
C GLY A 7 16.29 8.32 -25.02
N SER A 8 16.28 8.66 -23.73
CA SER A 8 15.61 7.80 -22.72
C SER A 8 15.36 8.49 -21.37
N GLY A 9 16.04 9.60 -21.06
CA GLY A 9 15.89 10.27 -19.76
C GLY A 9 14.57 11.06 -19.62
N SER A 10 14.09 11.67 -20.71
CA SER A 10 12.96 12.61 -20.66
C SER A 10 11.61 11.90 -20.50
N THR A 11 11.41 10.73 -21.12
CA THR A 11 10.18 9.93 -20.97
C THR A 11 10.07 9.28 -19.60
N PHE A 12 11.19 8.91 -18.98
CA PHE A 12 11.22 8.33 -17.64
C PHE A 12 10.87 9.35 -16.54
N LEU A 13 11.32 10.60 -16.69
CA LEU A 13 10.97 11.70 -15.79
C LEU A 13 9.53 12.20 -15.98
N LEU A 14 8.98 12.14 -17.20
CA LEU A 14 7.58 12.51 -17.46
C LEU A 14 6.58 11.45 -16.98
N LEU A 15 6.93 10.16 -17.00
CA LEU A 15 6.11 9.13 -16.37
C LEU A 15 6.16 9.22 -14.85
N LEU A 16 7.32 9.52 -14.26
CA LEU A 16 7.45 9.73 -12.81
C LEU A 16 6.68 10.97 -12.32
N SER A 17 6.63 12.05 -13.11
CA SER A 17 5.87 13.27 -12.76
C SER A 17 4.36 13.16 -12.99
N MET A 18 3.91 12.34 -13.94
CA MET A 18 2.48 12.07 -14.11
C MET A 18 1.88 11.22 -12.98
N PHE A 19 2.66 10.37 -12.31
CA PHE A 19 2.16 9.56 -11.18
C PHE A 19 2.23 10.26 -9.82
N LEU A 20 3.11 11.25 -9.63
CA LEU A 20 3.13 12.08 -8.40
C LEU A 20 1.89 12.98 -8.25
N SER A 21 1.18 13.28 -9.34
CA SER A 21 -0.05 14.08 -9.32
C SER A 21 -1.30 13.33 -8.82
N THR A 22 -1.20 12.03 -8.51
CA THR A 22 -2.33 11.27 -7.91
C THR A 22 -2.31 11.23 -6.39
N ALA A 23 -1.35 11.88 -5.72
CA ALA A 23 -1.39 12.08 -4.27
C ALA A 23 -2.42 13.16 -3.83
N ALA A 24 -3.05 13.86 -4.77
CA ALA A 24 -3.98 14.96 -4.49
C ALA A 24 -5.48 14.60 -4.58
N ILE A 25 -5.86 13.31 -4.64
CA ILE A 25 -7.28 12.92 -4.60
C ILE A 25 -7.46 11.76 -3.61
N ALA A 26 -7.69 12.09 -2.34
CA ALA A 26 -8.65 11.39 -1.47
C ALA A 26 -8.74 12.09 -0.10
N SER A 27 -9.43 13.22 -0.06
CA SER A 27 -10.22 13.60 1.11
C SER A 27 -11.34 14.53 0.67
N PRO A 28 -12.50 14.01 0.23
CA PRO A 28 -13.73 14.62 0.69
C PRO A 28 -13.88 14.20 2.16
N VAL A 29 -13.45 15.06 3.08
CA VAL A 29 -14.17 15.17 4.36
C VAL A 29 -15.53 15.76 4.00
N THR A 30 -16.39 14.95 3.38
CA THR A 30 -17.82 15.22 3.39
C THR A 30 -18.25 15.00 4.83
N SER A 31 -18.47 16.13 5.48
CA SER A 31 -19.22 16.26 6.73
C SER A 31 -20.46 15.37 6.65
N SER A 32 -20.35 14.18 7.23
CA SER A 32 -21.43 13.19 7.37
C SER A 32 -22.17 13.37 8.70
N LYS A 33 -22.01 14.52 9.34
CA LYS A 33 -22.54 14.80 10.69
C LYS A 33 -24.07 14.90 10.73
N ASP A 34 -24.73 15.18 9.61
CA ASP A 34 -26.15 15.54 9.65
C ASP A 34 -27.11 14.48 9.09
N VAL A 35 -26.61 13.41 8.44
CA VAL A 35 -27.46 12.37 7.81
C VAL A 35 -27.43 11.01 8.54
N GLN A 36 -26.46 10.78 9.44
CA GLN A 36 -26.33 9.49 10.16
C GLN A 36 -27.04 9.44 11.53
N ALA A 37 -27.77 10.48 11.92
CA ALA A 37 -28.38 10.54 13.26
C ALA A 37 -29.64 9.67 13.45
N TYR A 38 -30.24 9.11 12.39
CA TYR A 38 -31.53 8.41 12.50
C TYR A 38 -31.55 6.92 12.09
N ASN A 39 -30.51 6.39 11.43
CA ASN A 39 -30.49 4.98 10.95
C ASN A 39 -29.54 4.04 11.69
N SER A 40 -28.89 4.47 12.77
CA SER A 40 -27.81 3.72 13.42
C SER A 40 -28.25 3.01 14.72
N TYR A 41 -29.39 2.32 14.73
CA TYR A 41 -29.79 1.54 15.91
C TYR A 41 -29.38 0.06 15.87
N ASP A 42 -28.87 -0.44 14.74
CA ASP A 42 -28.41 -1.83 14.62
C ASP A 42 -27.29 -1.98 13.58
N SER A 43 -26.13 -1.37 13.82
CA SER A 43 -24.98 -1.60 12.95
C SER A 43 -23.79 -2.10 13.76
N SER A 44 -23.77 -3.42 13.95
CA SER A 44 -22.55 -4.16 14.23
C SER A 44 -21.43 -3.64 13.32
N PRO A 45 -20.25 -3.25 13.85
CA PRO A 45 -19.20 -2.67 13.04
C PRO A 45 -18.83 -3.63 11.91
N ARG A 46 -18.80 -3.15 10.66
CA ARG A 46 -18.36 -3.95 9.51
C ARG A 46 -16.86 -4.24 9.64
N LEU A 47 -16.54 -5.37 10.25
CA LEU A 47 -15.17 -5.85 10.43
C LEU A 47 -14.60 -6.38 9.10
N VAL A 48 -13.31 -6.19 8.88
CA VAL A 48 -12.57 -6.78 7.75
C VAL A 48 -11.90 -8.06 8.22
N SER A 49 -12.01 -9.13 7.45
CA SER A 49 -11.25 -10.35 7.72
C SER A 49 -9.75 -10.12 7.48
N PRO A 50 -8.87 -10.27 8.51
CA PRO A 50 -7.43 -10.12 8.34
C PRO A 50 -6.83 -11.16 7.39
N VAL A 51 -7.29 -12.41 7.48
CA VAL A 51 -6.88 -13.49 6.56
C VAL A 51 -7.34 -13.19 5.14
N GLY A 52 -8.56 -12.66 4.98
CA GLY A 52 -9.05 -12.22 3.68
C GLY A 52 -8.27 -11.04 3.09
N SER A 53 -7.71 -10.16 3.93
CA SER A 53 -6.83 -9.07 3.51
C SER A 53 -5.50 -9.62 2.99
N VAL A 54 -4.89 -10.53 3.74
CA VAL A 54 -3.66 -11.26 3.36
C VAL A 54 -3.84 -11.96 2.02
N ALA A 55 -4.91 -12.75 1.85
CA ALA A 55 -5.16 -13.50 0.63
C ALA A 55 -5.22 -12.59 -0.62
N ARG A 56 -5.80 -11.39 -0.49
CA ARG A 56 -5.84 -10.41 -1.58
C ARG A 56 -4.46 -9.83 -1.89
N SER A 57 -3.68 -9.50 -0.86
CA SER A 57 -2.32 -8.98 -1.02
C SER A 57 -1.33 -10.01 -1.57
N VAL A 58 -1.57 -11.30 -1.34
CA VAL A 58 -0.83 -12.38 -1.99
C VAL A 58 -1.05 -12.36 -3.50
N VAL A 59 -2.28 -12.13 -3.97
CA VAL A 59 -2.55 -12.10 -5.43
C VAL A 59 -2.03 -10.80 -6.06
N ILE A 60 -2.33 -9.66 -5.44
CA ILE A 60 -1.88 -8.34 -5.93
C ILE A 60 -1.30 -7.54 -4.78
N PRO A 61 -0.04 -7.07 -4.87
CA PRO A 61 0.58 -6.25 -3.83
C PRO A 61 -0.30 -5.06 -3.47
N GLY A 62 -0.59 -4.89 -2.16
CA GLY A 62 -1.37 -3.77 -1.65
C GLY A 62 -2.90 -3.89 -1.74
N TRP A 63 -3.48 -4.90 -2.41
CA TRP A 63 -4.95 -5.03 -2.53
C TRP A 63 -5.61 -5.18 -1.16
N GLY A 64 -5.09 -6.01 -0.26
CA GLY A 64 -5.66 -6.18 1.08
C GLY A 64 -5.78 -4.86 1.84
N GLN A 65 -4.79 -3.96 1.68
CA GLN A 65 -4.76 -2.66 2.33
C GLN A 65 -5.81 -1.71 1.75
N ILE A 66 -5.99 -1.69 0.43
CA ILE A 66 -7.05 -0.94 -0.25
C ILE A 66 -8.43 -1.41 0.24
N HIS A 67 -8.64 -2.72 0.34
CA HIS A 67 -9.88 -3.29 0.86
C HIS A 67 -10.10 -2.94 2.35
N ALA A 68 -9.03 -2.83 3.12
CA ALA A 68 -9.05 -2.32 4.49
C ALA A 68 -9.11 -0.78 4.60
N GLN A 69 -9.42 -0.07 3.50
CA GLN A 69 -9.50 1.41 3.44
C GLN A 69 -8.19 2.13 3.79
N ASN A 70 -7.06 1.42 3.75
CA ASN A 70 -5.73 2.00 3.83
C ASN A 70 -5.16 2.18 2.42
N TYR A 71 -5.69 3.17 1.69
CA TYR A 71 -5.37 3.42 0.28
C TYR A 71 -3.93 3.87 0.06
N VAL A 72 -3.35 4.63 1.00
CA VAL A 72 -1.99 5.17 0.85
C VAL A 72 -0.96 4.04 0.85
N SER A 73 -1.00 3.18 1.87
CA SER A 73 -0.09 2.02 1.93
C SER A 73 -0.33 1.08 0.76
N GLY A 74 -1.60 0.87 0.40
CA GLY A 74 -1.97 -0.05 -0.69
C GLY A 74 -1.45 0.41 -2.04
N SER A 75 -1.66 1.68 -2.37
CA SER A 75 -1.15 2.30 -3.59
C SER A 75 0.37 2.31 -3.62
N PHE A 76 1.04 2.62 -2.50
CA PHE A 76 2.50 2.60 -2.43
C PHE A 76 3.07 1.20 -2.67
N SER A 77 2.47 0.17 -2.06
CA SER A 77 2.88 -1.22 -2.27
C SER A 77 2.69 -1.64 -3.72
N PHE A 78 1.54 -1.33 -4.32
CA PHE A 78 1.24 -1.68 -5.70
C PHE A 78 2.17 -0.97 -6.69
N LEU A 79 2.29 0.36 -6.58
CA LEU A 79 3.13 1.17 -7.46
C LEU A 79 4.62 0.85 -7.27
N GLY A 80 5.05 0.66 -6.02
CA GLY A 80 6.42 0.29 -5.68
C GLY A 80 6.81 -1.05 -6.29
N THR A 81 6.01 -2.11 -6.06
CA THR A 81 6.27 -3.43 -6.65
C THR A 81 6.23 -3.37 -8.18
N THR A 82 5.22 -2.70 -8.78
CA THR A 82 5.10 -2.59 -10.23
C THR A 82 6.28 -1.84 -10.86
N GLY A 83 6.68 -0.71 -10.28
CA GLY A 83 7.82 0.07 -10.74
C GLY A 83 9.14 -0.71 -10.68
N LEU A 84 9.36 -1.46 -9.61
CA LEU A 84 10.53 -2.34 -9.47
C LEU A 84 10.51 -3.48 -10.50
N LEU A 85 9.35 -4.09 -10.76
CA LEU A 85 9.21 -5.11 -11.81
C LEU A 85 9.49 -4.56 -13.21
N VAL A 86 9.00 -3.35 -13.52
CA VAL A 86 9.31 -2.66 -14.78
C VAL A 86 10.81 -2.38 -14.88
N GLY A 87 11.44 -1.90 -13.80
CA GLY A 87 12.89 -1.72 -13.73
C GLY A 87 13.66 -3.02 -13.97
N GLY A 88 13.20 -4.12 -13.37
CA GLY A 88 13.72 -5.48 -13.60
C GLY A 88 13.58 -5.94 -15.05
N LEU A 89 12.46 -5.66 -15.70
CA LEU A 89 12.23 -6.01 -17.11
C LEU A 89 13.13 -5.20 -18.05
N VAL A 90 13.26 -3.90 -17.83
CA VAL A 90 14.15 -3.02 -18.63
C VAL A 90 15.60 -3.47 -18.50
N SER A 91 16.06 -3.71 -17.27
CA SER A 91 17.42 -4.22 -17.02
C SER A 91 17.64 -5.63 -17.57
N HIS A 92 16.62 -6.50 -17.57
CA HIS A 92 16.70 -7.81 -18.23
C HIS A 92 16.90 -7.69 -19.74
N ARG A 93 16.14 -6.80 -20.41
CA ARG A 93 16.30 -6.55 -21.86
C ARG A 93 17.69 -6.01 -22.19
N SER A 94 18.17 -5.04 -21.41
CA SER A 94 19.52 -4.49 -21.55
C SER A 94 20.60 -5.57 -21.34
N PHE A 95 20.45 -6.41 -20.32
CA PHE A 95 21.34 -7.55 -20.09
C PHE A 95 21.39 -8.48 -21.30
N ARG A 96 20.25 -8.89 -21.85
CA ARG A 96 20.17 -9.79 -23.01
C ARG A 96 20.83 -9.17 -24.24
N GLN A 97 20.58 -7.89 -24.50
CA GLN A 97 21.18 -7.19 -25.62
C GLN A 97 22.71 -7.18 -25.57
N ILE A 98 23.31 -6.83 -24.43
CA ILE A 98 24.77 -6.78 -24.28
C ILE A 98 25.34 -8.20 -24.27
N TYR A 99 24.68 -9.13 -23.58
CA TYR A 99 25.14 -10.51 -23.48
C TYR A 99 25.16 -11.20 -24.84
N ASP A 100 24.06 -11.13 -25.59
CA ASP A 100 23.92 -11.89 -26.84
C ASP A 100 24.74 -11.27 -27.98
N ASN A 101 24.85 -9.93 -28.04
CA ASN A 101 25.52 -9.23 -29.15
C ASN A 101 27.02 -9.02 -28.93
N GLU A 102 27.47 -8.85 -27.68
CA GLU A 102 28.85 -8.47 -27.39
C GLU A 102 29.61 -9.57 -26.65
N TYR A 103 29.02 -10.12 -25.59
CA TYR A 103 29.73 -11.11 -24.77
C TYR A 103 29.76 -12.50 -25.41
N ALA A 104 28.61 -13.02 -25.82
CA ALA A 104 28.48 -14.39 -26.30
C ALA A 104 29.35 -14.70 -27.54
N PRO A 105 29.50 -13.82 -28.54
CA PRO A 105 30.38 -14.08 -29.68
C PRO A 105 31.86 -14.18 -29.29
N VAL A 106 32.33 -13.26 -28.43
CA VAL A 106 33.74 -13.21 -28.00
C VAL A 106 34.05 -14.36 -27.04
N ALA A 107 33.14 -14.66 -26.12
CA ALA A 107 33.30 -15.73 -25.14
C ALA A 107 33.32 -17.13 -25.78
N LYS A 108 32.61 -17.33 -26.90
CA LYS A 108 32.63 -18.58 -27.68
C LYS A 108 34.00 -18.88 -28.28
N VAL A 109 34.75 -17.84 -28.66
CA VAL A 109 36.11 -17.98 -29.21
C VAL A 109 37.10 -18.16 -28.07
N ASN A 110 37.09 -17.26 -27.09
CA ASN A 110 37.94 -17.35 -25.91
C ASN A 110 37.34 -16.57 -24.74
N SER A 111 36.70 -17.30 -23.83
CA SER A 111 36.05 -16.77 -22.62
C SER A 111 37.00 -16.13 -21.62
N LYS A 112 38.31 -16.44 -21.70
CA LYS A 112 39.35 -15.89 -20.81
C LYS A 112 40.16 -14.76 -21.47
N SER A 113 39.79 -14.35 -22.67
CA SER A 113 40.44 -13.21 -23.31
C SER A 113 40.19 -11.92 -22.50
N PRO A 114 41.15 -10.96 -22.49
CA PRO A 114 40.95 -9.67 -21.83
C PRO A 114 39.70 -8.92 -22.33
N ALA A 115 39.36 -9.08 -23.61
CA ALA A 115 38.16 -8.54 -24.22
C ALA A 115 36.87 -9.19 -23.67
N ALA A 116 36.82 -10.52 -23.53
CA ALA A 116 35.68 -11.20 -22.93
C ALA A 116 35.47 -10.77 -21.47
N LEU A 117 36.57 -10.62 -20.71
CA LEU A 117 36.52 -10.24 -19.30
C LEU A 117 36.01 -8.81 -19.09
N SER A 118 36.41 -7.86 -19.94
CA SER A 118 35.93 -6.47 -19.86
C SER A 118 34.43 -6.35 -20.16
N ILE A 119 33.95 -7.04 -21.20
CA ILE A 119 32.52 -7.08 -21.56
C ILE A 119 31.72 -7.77 -20.45
N TYR A 120 32.24 -8.87 -19.89
CA TYR A 120 31.62 -9.56 -18.76
C TYR A 120 31.42 -8.65 -17.57
N GLY A 121 32.40 -7.78 -17.26
CA GLY A 121 32.28 -6.79 -16.19
C GLY A 121 31.04 -5.91 -16.34
N ARG A 122 30.79 -5.38 -17.54
CA ARG A 122 29.62 -4.56 -17.85
C ARG A 122 28.30 -5.35 -17.81
N VAL A 123 28.29 -6.55 -18.40
CA VAL A 123 27.13 -7.46 -18.36
C VAL A 123 26.74 -7.80 -16.91
N ASN A 124 27.75 -8.07 -16.07
CA ASN A 124 27.56 -8.42 -14.66
C ASN A 124 26.99 -7.25 -13.85
N GLN A 125 27.36 -6.00 -14.17
CA GLN A 125 26.75 -4.83 -13.54
C GLN A 125 25.24 -4.74 -13.83
N VAL A 126 24.84 -4.89 -15.10
CA VAL A 126 23.41 -4.88 -15.49
C VAL A 126 22.67 -6.05 -14.86
N TYR A 127 23.29 -7.22 -14.78
CA TYR A 127 22.75 -8.37 -14.06
C TYR A 127 22.48 -8.07 -12.58
N LYS A 128 23.43 -7.44 -11.88
CA LYS A 128 23.27 -7.06 -10.47
C LYS A 128 22.13 -6.05 -10.27
N ILE A 129 22.01 -5.07 -11.18
CA ILE A 129 20.89 -4.10 -11.16
C ILE A 129 19.54 -4.81 -11.34
N ARG A 130 19.46 -5.74 -12.30
CA ARG A 130 18.26 -6.57 -12.49
C ARG A 130 17.92 -7.34 -11.22
N GLN A 131 18.91 -7.98 -10.60
CA GLN A 131 18.72 -8.76 -9.39
C GLN A 131 18.25 -7.88 -8.23
N PHE A 132 18.82 -6.68 -8.08
CA PHE A 132 18.39 -5.70 -7.10
C PHE A 132 16.91 -5.34 -7.28
N PHE A 133 16.47 -5.02 -8.50
CA PHE A 133 15.06 -4.71 -8.77
C PHE A 133 14.13 -5.87 -8.43
N LEU A 134 14.46 -7.09 -8.86
CA LEU A 134 13.61 -8.27 -8.63
C LEU A 134 13.54 -8.65 -7.15
N LEU A 135 14.66 -8.66 -6.44
CA LEU A 135 14.70 -8.97 -5.00
C LEU A 135 14.00 -7.89 -4.19
N THR A 136 14.17 -6.62 -4.55
CA THR A 136 13.47 -5.52 -3.88
C THR A 136 11.96 -5.59 -4.16
N ALA A 137 11.54 -5.91 -5.39
CA ALA A 137 10.13 -6.11 -5.73
C ALA A 137 9.50 -7.22 -4.89
N ALA A 138 10.21 -8.35 -4.74
CA ALA A 138 9.79 -9.46 -3.90
C ALA A 138 9.70 -9.05 -2.42
N GLY A 139 10.66 -8.27 -1.92
CA GLY A 139 10.66 -7.73 -0.56
C GLY A 139 9.47 -6.80 -0.29
N VAL A 140 9.20 -5.85 -1.18
CA VAL A 140 8.04 -4.94 -1.07
C VAL A 140 6.74 -5.71 -1.15
N TRP A 141 6.65 -6.71 -2.03
CA TRP A 141 5.46 -7.55 -2.14
C TRP A 141 5.21 -8.35 -0.85
N ALA A 142 6.25 -9.00 -0.31
CA ALA A 142 6.16 -9.70 0.98
C ALA A 142 5.77 -8.78 2.13
N TYR A 143 6.37 -7.58 2.19
CA TYR A 143 6.01 -6.55 3.17
C TYR A 143 4.52 -6.17 3.06
N SER A 144 4.00 -6.00 1.84
CA SER A 144 2.59 -5.63 1.61
C SER A 144 1.61 -6.69 2.15
N ILE A 145 1.99 -7.96 2.15
CA ILE A 145 1.20 -9.06 2.70
C ILE A 145 1.10 -8.89 4.22
N VAL A 146 2.22 -8.69 4.91
CA VAL A 146 2.25 -8.48 6.36
C VAL A 146 1.50 -7.21 6.75
N ASP A 147 1.77 -6.10 6.06
CA ASP A 147 1.13 -4.82 6.35
C ASP A 147 -0.39 -4.86 6.10
N SER A 148 -0.87 -5.70 5.17
CA SER A 148 -2.31 -5.91 4.96
C SER A 148 -3.02 -6.61 6.12
N TYR A 149 -2.33 -7.50 6.84
CA TYR A 149 -2.83 -8.13 8.04
C TYR A 149 -2.95 -7.11 9.18
N VAL A 150 -1.90 -6.32 9.37
CA VAL A 150 -1.84 -5.26 10.39
C VAL A 150 -2.92 -4.20 10.12
N ALA A 151 -3.06 -3.74 8.87
CA ALA A 151 -4.06 -2.76 8.47
C ALA A 151 -5.49 -3.24 8.78
N ALA A 152 -5.81 -4.51 8.48
CA ALA A 152 -7.12 -5.09 8.78
C ALA A 152 -7.39 -5.16 10.30
N ASN A 153 -6.40 -5.60 11.09
CA ASN A 153 -6.52 -5.65 12.55
C ASN A 153 -6.68 -4.26 13.17
N LEU A 154 -5.89 -3.29 12.72
CA LEU A 154 -5.95 -1.91 13.19
C LEU A 154 -7.31 -1.28 12.87
N ARG A 155 -7.85 -1.53 11.67
CA ARG A 155 -9.20 -1.07 11.30
C ARG A 155 -10.25 -1.69 12.22
N ASN A 156 -10.19 -3.00 12.45
CA ASN A 156 -11.14 -3.68 13.34
C ASN A 156 -11.09 -3.13 14.77
N ALA A 157 -9.89 -2.86 15.29
CA ALA A 157 -9.71 -2.24 16.60
C ALA A 157 -10.30 -0.83 16.66
N ARG A 158 -10.02 0.01 15.65
CA ARG A 158 -10.57 1.37 15.53
C ARG A 158 -12.09 1.38 15.42
N SER A 159 -12.67 0.48 14.63
CA SER A 159 -14.14 0.39 14.51
C SER A 159 -14.80 -0.01 15.84
N LYS A 160 -14.19 -0.94 16.59
CA LYS A 160 -14.69 -1.32 17.92
C LYS A 160 -14.58 -0.18 18.94
N SER A 161 -13.45 0.53 18.98
CA SER A 161 -13.28 1.65 19.92
C SER A 161 -14.24 2.81 19.63
N GLN A 162 -14.51 3.12 18.36
CA GLN A 162 -15.49 4.13 17.98
C GLN A 162 -16.92 3.77 18.40
N VAL A 163 -17.30 2.48 18.33
CA VAL A 163 -18.59 2.02 18.84
C VAL A 163 -18.66 2.22 20.35
N LEU A 164 -17.65 1.75 21.10
CA LEU A 164 -17.60 1.89 22.56
C LEU A 164 -17.66 3.36 23.01
N LEU A 165 -16.92 4.26 22.36
CA LEU A 165 -16.95 5.69 22.67
C LEU A 165 -18.34 6.30 22.45
N ARG A 166 -19.04 5.88 21.37
CA ARG A 166 -20.42 6.33 21.12
C ARG A 166 -21.38 5.80 22.18
N ASP A 167 -21.21 4.55 22.61
CA ASP A 167 -22.06 3.95 23.64
C ASP A 167 -21.88 4.65 25.01
N VAL A 168 -20.64 4.97 25.39
CA VAL A 168 -20.34 5.73 26.62
C VAL A 168 -20.98 7.12 26.58
N VAL A 169 -20.82 7.87 25.48
CA VAL A 169 -21.44 9.19 25.31
C VAL A 169 -22.96 9.12 25.37
N LYS A 170 -23.56 8.06 24.81
CA LYS A 170 -25.01 7.83 24.86
C LYS A 170 -25.49 7.51 26.29
N ILE A 171 -24.78 6.66 27.02
CA ILE A 171 -25.09 6.33 28.42
C ILE A 171 -24.99 7.58 29.31
N GLU A 172 -23.98 8.41 29.09
CA GLU A 172 -23.82 9.69 29.79
C GLU A 172 -25.03 10.60 29.52
N LYS A 173 -25.43 10.76 28.25
CA LYS A 173 -26.61 11.55 27.87
C LYS A 173 -27.91 11.02 28.51
N LEU A 174 -28.14 9.71 28.46
CA LEU A 174 -29.32 9.09 29.08
C LEU A 174 -29.31 9.26 30.61
N SER A 175 -28.14 9.17 31.25
CA SER A 175 -28.00 9.39 32.68
C SER A 175 -28.33 10.83 33.09
N LEU A 176 -27.96 11.82 32.25
CA LEU A 176 -28.33 13.22 32.44
C LEU A 176 -29.82 13.49 32.22
N GLU A 177 -30.44 12.82 31.24
CA GLU A 177 -31.90 12.91 30.99
C GLU A 177 -32.76 12.24 32.06
N ILE A 178 -32.24 11.23 32.78
CA ILE A 178 -32.94 10.57 33.90
C ILE A 178 -32.83 11.39 35.20
N LYS A 179 -31.79 12.22 35.34
CA LYS A 179 -31.54 13.04 36.55
C LYS A 179 -32.45 14.27 36.82
N PRO A 180 -33.35 14.76 35.93
CA PRO A 180 -34.22 15.89 36.25
C PRO A 180 -35.50 15.49 37.01
N ASN A 181 -35.88 14.20 37.05
CA ASN A 181 -37.03 13.75 37.82
C ASN A 181 -36.57 13.08 39.12
N ARG A 182 -36.01 13.89 40.04
CA ARG A 182 -35.83 13.46 41.42
C ARG A 182 -37.23 13.28 42.00
N ILE A 183 -37.71 12.04 42.00
CA ILE A 183 -38.92 11.56 42.66
C ILE A 183 -38.98 12.19 44.06
N SER A 184 -39.97 13.04 44.31
CA SER A 184 -40.26 13.53 45.65
C SER A 184 -40.89 12.39 46.44
N PHE A 185 -40.12 11.75 47.32
CA PHE A 185 -40.69 10.93 48.37
C PHE A 185 -41.40 11.85 49.36
N ARG A 186 -42.69 12.06 49.14
CA ARG A 186 -43.58 12.69 50.11
C ARG A 186 -43.82 11.69 51.25
N THR A 187 -43.00 11.74 52.29
CA THR A 187 -43.31 11.07 53.56
C THR A 187 -44.52 11.76 54.17
N ARG A 188 -45.71 11.16 54.01
CA ARG A 188 -46.90 11.49 54.78
C ARG A 188 -46.76 10.76 56.13
N LEU A 189 -46.21 11.44 57.13
CA LEU A 189 -46.42 11.08 58.52
C LEU A 189 -47.79 11.65 58.91
N GLU A 190 -48.79 10.79 59.02
CA GLU A 190 -50.01 11.12 59.77
C GLU A 190 -49.80 10.64 61.21
N PHE A 191 -49.85 11.59 62.14
CA PHE A 191 -50.17 11.37 63.54
C PHE A 191 -51.37 12.27 63.86
#